data_AF-A0A6A3D010-F1
#
_entry.id   AF-A0A6A3D010-F1
#
_cell.length_a   1.000
_cell.length_b   1.000
_cell.length_c   1.000
_cell.angle_alpha   90.00
_cell.angle_beta   90.00
_cell.angle_gamma   90.00
#
_symmetry.space_group_name_H-M   'P 1'
#
loop_
_entity.id
_entity.type
_entity.pdbx_description
1 polymer ?
#
loop_
_entity_poly.entity_id
_entity_poly.type
_entity_poly.pdbx_seq_one_letter_code
_entity_poly.pdbx_strand_id
1 'polypeptide(L)'
;MKFMKLGSRLEVFQADDKSIGYIASDLAIDVTITVGEVKFYLHKFPLLSKSRCLQELELKASEECCGDVNMVDFPGGPKAFEICAKFCYGMTVTLNAYNVVAARCAAEYLEMTEDVDRGNLIFKIEVFLNSSIFRSWKDSIIVVQTTKSVLPWSENLKIVGRCIDSIASKTSMDLEKVTWSYTCNWKLSARDKMINDGLKFRE
;
A
#
# COMPACT_ATOMS: atom_id res chain seq x y z
N MET A 1 -9.71 -11.33 1.09
CA MET A 1 -8.80 -10.18 1.24
C MET A 1 -9.46 -8.99 0.57
N LYS A 2 -9.55 -7.85 1.25
CA LYS A 2 -10.10 -6.62 0.66
C LYS A 2 -9.07 -6.00 -0.30
N PHE A 3 -9.56 -5.37 -1.36
CA PHE A 3 -8.74 -4.60 -2.29
C PHE A 3 -9.44 -3.27 -2.58
N MET A 4 -8.66 -2.26 -2.94
CA MET A 4 -9.14 -0.97 -3.41
C MET A 4 -8.69 -0.77 -4.86
N LYS A 5 -9.62 -0.41 -5.74
CA LYS A 5 -9.30 0.01 -7.10
C LYS A 5 -9.32 1.53 -7.18
N LEU A 6 -8.27 2.10 -7.76
CA LEU A 6 -8.12 3.52 -8.04
C LEU A 6 -8.06 3.73 -9.55
N GLY A 7 -8.57 4.84 -10.07
CA GLY A 7 -8.56 5.15 -11.50
C GLY A 7 -9.71 4.53 -12.30
N SER A 8 -9.81 4.92 -13.57
CA SER A 8 -10.91 4.51 -14.47
C SER A 8 -10.43 4.10 -15.87
N ARG A 9 -9.20 4.47 -16.25
CA ARG A 9 -8.63 4.10 -17.56
C ARG A 9 -8.01 2.70 -17.48
N LEU A 10 -8.30 1.85 -18.48
CA LEU A 10 -7.73 0.51 -18.58
C LEU A 10 -6.28 0.58 -19.11
N GLU A 11 -5.48 -0.38 -18.67
CA GLU A 11 -4.01 -0.36 -18.75
C GLU A 11 -3.48 -0.25 -20.20
N VAL A 12 -2.50 0.63 -20.40
CA VAL A 12 -1.65 0.66 -21.60
C VAL A 12 -0.16 0.68 -21.21
N PHE A 13 0.18 -0.05 -20.16
CA PHE A 13 1.58 -0.33 -19.83
C PHE A 13 1.96 -1.63 -20.52
N GLN A 14 2.84 -1.53 -21.52
CA GLN A 14 3.46 -2.70 -22.13
C GLN A 14 4.88 -2.79 -21.57
N ALA A 15 5.20 -3.97 -21.04
CA ALA A 15 6.55 -4.33 -20.66
C ALA A 15 7.06 -5.29 -21.74
N ASP A 16 7.92 -4.80 -22.63
CA ASP A 16 8.39 -5.58 -23.79
C ASP A 16 9.67 -6.38 -23.48
N ASP A 17 10.31 -6.10 -22.34
CA ASP A 17 11.30 -6.97 -21.73
C ASP A 17 11.35 -6.65 -20.23
N LYS A 18 11.91 -7.54 -19.42
CA LYS A 18 11.89 -7.48 -17.93
C LYS A 18 12.49 -6.18 -17.33
N SER A 19 13.08 -5.32 -18.16
CA SER A 19 13.80 -4.10 -17.82
C SER A 19 13.20 -2.79 -18.39
N ILE A 20 12.17 -2.84 -19.24
CA ILE A 20 11.62 -1.64 -19.89
C ILE A 20 10.10 -1.56 -19.72
N GLY A 21 9.63 -0.51 -19.05
CA GLY A 21 8.21 -0.16 -18.99
C GLY A 21 7.93 1.11 -19.78
N TYR A 22 7.00 1.06 -20.74
CA TYR A 22 6.52 2.28 -21.41
C TYR A 22 5.00 2.38 -21.36
N ILE A 23 4.51 3.62 -21.40
CA ILE A 23 3.09 3.92 -21.56
C ILE A 23 2.83 4.09 -23.05
N ALA A 24 2.02 3.21 -23.64
CA ALA A 24 1.62 3.41 -25.04
C ALA A 24 0.65 4.59 -25.11
N SER A 25 1.12 5.66 -25.75
CA SER A 25 0.45 6.92 -25.96
C SER A 25 0.89 7.43 -27.32
N ASP A 26 0.01 8.13 -28.03
CA ASP A 26 0.34 8.73 -29.34
C ASP A 26 1.22 9.99 -29.20
N LEU A 27 1.59 10.35 -27.96
CA LEU A 27 2.44 11.48 -27.61
C LEU A 27 3.90 11.04 -27.54
N ALA A 28 4.80 11.95 -27.91
CA ALA A 28 6.24 11.74 -27.73
C ALA A 28 6.59 11.69 -26.24
N ILE A 29 7.41 10.71 -25.86
CA ILE A 29 8.00 10.59 -24.53
C ILE A 29 8.89 11.80 -24.29
N ASP A 30 8.68 12.50 -23.17
CA ASP A 30 9.44 13.70 -22.81
C ASP A 30 10.29 13.52 -21.53
N VAL A 31 10.10 12.43 -20.78
CA VAL A 31 10.89 12.10 -19.59
C VAL A 31 11.19 10.61 -19.51
N THR A 32 12.44 10.28 -19.16
CA THR A 32 12.87 8.92 -18.81
C THR A 32 13.22 8.89 -17.34
N ILE A 33 12.66 7.93 -16.61
CA ILE A 33 12.92 7.71 -15.20
C ILE A 33 13.48 6.30 -15.03
N THR A 34 14.69 6.19 -14.50
CA THR A 34 15.32 4.92 -14.18
C THR A 34 15.12 4.61 -12.70
N VAL A 35 14.51 3.47 -12.38
CA VAL A 35 14.33 2.98 -11.00
C VAL A 35 14.99 1.61 -10.88
N GLY A 36 16.11 1.53 -10.16
CA GLY A 36 16.93 0.32 -10.12
C GLY A 36 17.36 -0.11 -11.54
N GLU A 37 16.96 -1.31 -11.95
CA GLU A 37 17.28 -1.87 -13.29
C GLU A 37 16.19 -1.61 -14.34
N VAL A 38 15.12 -0.91 -13.99
CA VAL A 38 13.96 -0.71 -14.87
C VAL A 38 13.90 0.74 -15.36
N LYS A 39 13.76 0.92 -16.67
CA LYS A 39 13.54 2.23 -17.29
C LYS A 39 12.07 2.45 -17.59
N PHE A 40 11.58 3.61 -17.18
CA PHE A 40 10.21 4.06 -17.43
C PHE A 40 10.21 5.21 -18.41
N TYR A 41 9.55 5.01 -19.55
CA TYR A 41 9.37 6.02 -20.58
C TYR A 41 8.00 6.68 -20.43
N LEU A 42 7.99 7.95 -19.99
CA LEU A 42 6.81 8.63 -19.48
C LEU A 42 6.69 10.05 -20.06
N HIS A 43 5.59 10.71 -19.67
CA HIS A 43 5.22 12.07 -19.97
C HIS A 43 5.32 12.93 -18.70
N LYS A 44 5.87 14.14 -18.78
CA LYS A 44 6.06 15.06 -17.66
C LYS A 44 4.72 15.49 -17.09
N PHE A 45 3.80 15.94 -17.94
CA PHE A 45 2.56 16.57 -17.49
C PHE A 45 1.75 15.73 -16.47
N PRO A 46 1.44 14.43 -16.71
CA PRO A 46 0.72 13.61 -15.74
C PRO A 46 1.49 13.44 -14.42
N LEU A 47 2.81 13.27 -14.47
CA LEU A 47 3.64 13.02 -13.30
C LEU A 47 3.81 14.27 -12.44
N LEU A 48 4.21 15.37 -13.06
CA LEU A 48 4.47 16.64 -12.38
C LEU A 48 3.20 17.18 -11.73
N SER A 49 2.01 16.91 -12.30
CA SER A 49 0.75 17.35 -11.69
C SER A 49 0.42 16.70 -10.34
N LYS A 50 1.08 15.58 -9.97
CA LYS A 50 0.74 14.78 -8.78
C LYS A 50 1.90 14.54 -7.81
N SER A 51 3.14 14.87 -8.19
CA SER A 51 4.33 14.63 -7.38
C SER A 51 5.20 15.86 -7.33
N ARG A 52 5.43 16.38 -6.12
CA ARG A 52 6.35 17.50 -5.89
C ARG A 52 7.81 17.07 -6.08
N CYS A 53 8.19 15.90 -5.58
CA CYS A 53 9.52 15.34 -5.77
C CYS A 53 9.92 15.28 -7.26
N LEU A 54 9.02 14.84 -8.13
CA LEU A 54 9.28 14.80 -9.58
C LEU A 54 9.41 16.19 -10.20
N GLN A 55 8.67 17.19 -9.71
CA GLN A 55 8.85 18.59 -10.16
C GLN A 55 10.25 19.09 -9.82
N GLU A 56 10.73 18.82 -8.60
CA GLU A 56 12.05 19.27 -8.16
C GLU A 56 13.18 18.53 -8.89
N LEU A 57 13.03 17.24 -9.16
CA LEU A 57 14.00 16.45 -9.92
C LEU A 57 14.09 16.90 -11.38
N GLU A 58 12.95 17.23 -12.01
CA GLU A 58 12.93 17.77 -13.37
C GLU A 58 13.63 19.12 -13.47
N LEU A 59 13.43 20.01 -12.48
CA LEU A 59 14.12 21.30 -12.43
C LEU A 59 15.64 21.11 -12.35
N LYS A 60 16.11 20.21 -11.49
CA LYS A 60 17.55 19.89 -11.36
C LYS A 60 18.12 19.27 -12.63
N ALA A 61 17.38 18.36 -13.27
CA ALA A 61 17.80 17.73 -14.53
C ALA A 61 17.94 18.74 -15.67
N SER A 62 17.11 19.79 -15.68
CA SER A 62 17.19 20.88 -16.67
C SER A 62 18.45 21.73 -16.51
N GLU A 63 18.97 21.87 -15.28
CA GLU A 63 20.22 22.58 -14.98
C GLU A 63 21.45 21.75 -15.36
N GLU A 64 21.40 20.43 -15.16
CA GLU A 64 22.51 19.51 -15.42
C GLU A 64 22.58 18.98 -16.87
N CYS A 65 21.65 19.38 -17.75
CA CYS A 65 21.54 18.91 -19.15
C CYS A 65 21.46 17.39 -19.33
N CYS A 66 21.21 16.63 -18.26
CA CYS A 66 21.01 15.19 -18.29
C CYS A 66 19.51 14.92 -18.18
N GLY A 67 18.83 14.71 -19.31
CA GLY A 67 17.37 14.50 -19.35
C GLY A 67 16.87 13.15 -18.77
N ASP A 68 17.69 12.43 -18.01
CA ASP A 68 17.36 11.13 -17.39
C ASP A 68 17.38 11.25 -15.86
N VAL A 69 16.26 10.94 -15.22
CA VAL A 69 16.12 10.97 -13.76
C VAL A 69 16.40 9.58 -13.22
N ASN A 70 17.49 9.41 -12.46
CA ASN A 70 17.85 8.12 -11.87
C ASN A 70 17.53 8.06 -10.37
N MET A 71 16.73 7.07 -9.96
CA MET A 71 16.34 6.78 -8.58
C MET A 71 16.90 5.41 -8.17
N VAL A 72 18.07 5.40 -7.53
CA VAL A 72 18.77 4.15 -7.16
C VAL A 72 18.09 3.44 -5.98
N ASP A 73 17.73 4.17 -4.92
CA ASP A 73 17.19 3.61 -3.66
C ASP A 73 15.68 3.87 -3.49
N PHE A 74 14.89 3.58 -4.53
CA PHE A 74 13.44 3.81 -4.48
C PHE A 74 12.71 2.81 -3.57
N PRO A 75 11.92 3.28 -2.58
CA PRO A 75 11.25 2.39 -1.64
C PRO A 75 10.19 1.52 -2.32
N GLY A 76 10.28 0.21 -2.13
CA GLY A 76 9.39 -0.77 -2.78
C GLY A 76 9.75 -1.09 -4.23
N GLY A 77 10.82 -0.49 -4.76
CA GLY A 77 11.38 -0.79 -6.07
C GLY A 77 10.48 -0.42 -7.26
N PRO A 78 10.80 -0.94 -8.45
CA PRO A 78 10.13 -0.55 -9.70
C PRO A 78 8.62 -0.79 -9.71
N LYS A 79 8.15 -1.87 -9.06
CA LYS A 79 6.73 -2.21 -8.98
C LYS A 79 5.93 -1.19 -8.17
N ALA A 80 6.52 -0.60 -7.14
CA ALA A 80 5.88 0.45 -6.37
C ALA A 80 5.83 1.76 -7.15
N PHE A 81 6.90 2.07 -7.89
CA PHE A 81 6.92 3.22 -8.79
C PHE A 81 5.88 3.10 -9.90
N GLU A 82 5.71 1.91 -10.50
CA GLU A 82 4.69 1.64 -11.51
C GLU A 82 3.27 1.95 -10.98
N ILE A 83 2.98 1.60 -9.73
CA ILE A 83 1.70 1.93 -9.07
C ILE A 83 1.51 3.45 -8.98
N CYS A 84 2.52 4.19 -8.54
CA CYS A 84 2.49 5.65 -8.44
C CYS A 84 2.33 6.29 -9.83
N ALA A 85 3.09 5.83 -10.82
CA ALA A 85 3.00 6.29 -12.19
C ALA A 85 1.60 6.04 -12.76
N LYS A 86 1.07 4.81 -12.70
CA LYS A 86 -0.29 4.51 -13.17
C LYS A 86 -1.34 5.41 -12.51
N PHE A 87 -1.20 5.70 -11.21
CA PHE A 87 -2.08 6.63 -10.52
C PHE A 87 -2.02 8.04 -11.12
N CYS A 88 -0.83 8.57 -11.41
CA CYS A 88 -0.66 9.88 -12.04
C CYS A 88 -1.37 10.00 -13.40
N TYR A 89 -1.46 8.90 -14.16
CA TYR A 89 -2.15 8.84 -15.44
C TYR A 89 -3.67 8.61 -15.33
N GLY A 90 -4.19 8.46 -14.12
CA GLY A 90 -5.58 8.07 -13.88
C GLY A 90 -5.90 6.65 -14.34
N MET A 91 -4.86 5.81 -14.52
CA MET A 91 -5.01 4.41 -14.86
C MET A 91 -5.49 3.60 -13.67
N THR A 92 -6.07 2.44 -13.97
CA THR A 92 -6.58 1.55 -12.94
C THR A 92 -5.43 0.93 -12.16
N VAL A 93 -5.38 1.16 -10.84
CA VAL A 93 -4.42 0.55 -9.92
C VAL A 93 -5.18 -0.22 -8.86
N THR A 94 -4.76 -1.46 -8.58
CA THR A 94 -5.33 -2.27 -7.50
C THR A 94 -4.40 -2.33 -6.30
N LEU A 95 -4.86 -1.82 -5.16
CA LEU A 95 -4.19 -1.88 -3.87
C LEU A 95 -4.74 -3.03 -3.03
N ASN A 96 -3.86 -3.78 -2.39
CA ASN A 96 -4.16 -4.90 -1.50
C ASN A 96 -3.11 -4.99 -0.37
N ALA A 97 -3.29 -5.94 0.56
CA ALA A 97 -2.40 -6.09 1.71
C ALA A 97 -0.92 -6.38 1.34
N TYR A 98 -0.65 -6.91 0.13
CA TYR A 98 0.70 -7.25 -0.32
C TYR A 98 1.47 -6.06 -0.89
N ASN A 99 0.79 -5.09 -1.52
CA ASN A 99 1.43 -3.97 -2.21
C ASN A 99 1.19 -2.60 -1.56
N VAL A 100 0.21 -2.47 -0.66
CA VAL A 100 -0.19 -1.18 -0.09
C VAL A 100 0.95 -0.48 0.66
N VAL A 101 1.81 -1.24 1.35
CA VAL A 101 2.94 -0.68 2.12
C VAL A 101 3.99 -0.11 1.18
N ALA A 102 4.36 -0.86 0.15
CA ALA A 102 5.31 -0.42 -0.86
C ALA A 102 4.79 0.83 -1.58
N ALA A 103 3.51 0.83 -1.98
CA ALA A 103 2.86 1.99 -2.57
C ALA A 103 2.82 3.20 -1.62
N ARG A 104 2.59 2.98 -0.31
CA ARG A 104 2.58 4.05 0.70
C ARG A 104 3.95 4.69 0.88
N CYS A 105 5.01 3.88 0.89
CA CYS A 105 6.39 4.37 1.02
C CYS A 105 6.87 5.08 -0.26
N ALA A 106 6.56 4.51 -1.43
CA ALA A 106 6.79 5.13 -2.72
C ALA A 106 6.08 6.48 -2.88
N ALA A 107 4.81 6.55 -2.48
CA ALA A 107 4.04 7.78 -2.52
C ALA A 107 4.59 8.86 -1.57
N GLU A 108 5.12 8.46 -0.41
CA GLU A 108 5.83 9.37 0.50
C GLU A 108 7.09 9.94 -0.14
N TYR A 109 7.93 9.07 -0.72
CA TYR A 109 9.16 9.48 -1.40
C TYR A 109 8.88 10.46 -2.54
N LEU A 110 7.84 10.19 -3.32
CA LEU A 110 7.40 11.05 -4.41
C LEU A 110 6.61 12.29 -3.96
N GLU A 111 6.41 12.47 -2.65
CA GLU A 111 5.65 13.58 -2.06
C GLU A 111 4.26 13.75 -2.70
N MET A 112 3.53 12.63 -2.86
CA MET A 112 2.18 12.62 -3.44
C MET A 112 1.12 12.97 -2.39
N THR A 113 1.23 14.19 -1.83
CA THR A 113 0.36 14.70 -0.75
C THR A 113 -0.88 15.40 -1.29
N GLU A 114 -1.85 15.68 -0.40
CA GLU A 114 -3.05 16.44 -0.75
C GLU A 114 -2.79 17.91 -1.08
N ASP A 115 -1.62 18.44 -0.69
CA ASP A 115 -1.20 19.80 -1.00
C ASP A 115 -0.91 19.98 -2.49
N VAL A 116 -0.45 18.91 -3.16
CA VAL A 116 -0.17 18.90 -4.60
C VAL A 116 -1.47 18.69 -5.39
N ASP A 117 -2.30 17.74 -4.97
CA ASP A 117 -3.55 17.39 -5.65
C ASP A 117 -4.60 16.90 -4.66
N ARG A 118 -5.85 17.34 -4.80
CA ARG A 118 -6.92 16.94 -3.89
C ARG A 118 -7.20 15.44 -3.97
N GLY A 119 -7.09 14.74 -2.84
CA GLY A 119 -7.26 13.30 -2.79
C GLY A 119 -6.14 12.54 -3.50
N ASN A 120 -4.90 13.01 -3.41
CA ASN A 120 -3.73 12.33 -3.96
C ASN A 120 -3.51 10.93 -3.34
N LEU A 121 -2.51 10.21 -3.85
CA LEU A 121 -2.31 8.79 -3.57
C LEU A 121 -2.11 8.50 -2.07
N ILE A 122 -1.35 9.33 -1.33
CA ILE A 122 -1.13 9.12 0.10
C ILE A 122 -2.46 9.11 0.86
N PHE A 123 -3.32 10.09 0.63
CA PHE A 123 -4.63 10.18 1.29
C PHE A 123 -5.50 8.95 1.00
N LYS A 124 -5.59 8.55 -0.27
CA LYS A 124 -6.37 7.38 -0.68
C LYS A 124 -5.86 6.10 -0.02
N ILE A 125 -4.54 5.94 0.08
CA ILE A 125 -3.93 4.80 0.77
C ILE A 125 -4.23 4.84 2.28
N GLU A 126 -4.12 5.99 2.94
CA GLU A 126 -4.45 6.12 4.36
C GLU A 126 -5.92 5.78 4.65
N VAL A 127 -6.85 6.19 3.79
CA VAL A 127 -8.26 5.80 3.89
C VAL A 127 -8.40 4.27 3.75
N PHE A 128 -7.70 3.64 2.81
CA PHE A 128 -7.74 2.18 2.64
C PHE A 128 -7.17 1.44 3.85
N LEU A 129 -6.02 1.88 4.37
CA LEU A 129 -5.37 1.30 5.53
C LEU A 129 -6.31 1.32 6.74
N ASN A 130 -6.93 2.47 7.03
CA ASN A 130 -7.83 2.66 8.17
C ASN A 130 -9.17 1.93 8.05
N SER A 131 -9.78 1.95 6.86
CA SER A 131 -11.12 1.41 6.64
C SER A 131 -11.14 -0.10 6.40
N SER A 132 -10.05 -0.65 5.86
CA SER A 132 -10.02 -2.03 5.38
C SER A 132 -8.93 -2.86 6.05
N ILE A 133 -7.67 -2.48 5.89
CA ILE A 133 -6.53 -3.29 6.34
C ILE A 133 -6.53 -3.43 7.86
N PHE A 134 -6.53 -2.31 8.60
CA PHE A 134 -6.52 -2.34 10.07
C PHE A 134 -7.83 -2.81 10.68
N ARG A 135 -8.84 -3.15 9.88
CA ARG A 135 -10.09 -3.77 10.35
C ARG A 135 -10.07 -5.30 10.22
N SER A 136 -9.06 -5.87 9.57
CA SER A 136 -8.94 -7.31 9.33
C SER A 136 -7.64 -7.85 9.94
N TRP A 137 -7.72 -8.80 10.89
CA TRP A 137 -6.53 -9.39 11.50
C TRP A 137 -5.65 -10.10 10.46
N LYS A 138 -6.28 -10.76 9.48
CA LYS A 138 -5.58 -11.44 8.37
C LYS A 138 -4.80 -10.44 7.52
N ASP A 139 -5.42 -9.33 7.12
CA ASP A 139 -4.78 -8.34 6.27
C ASP A 139 -3.70 -7.56 7.04
N SER A 140 -3.91 -7.26 8.33
CA SER A 140 -2.88 -6.67 9.20
C SER A 140 -1.63 -7.54 9.34
N ILE A 141 -1.78 -8.86 9.46
CA ILE A 141 -0.63 -9.80 9.53
C ILE A 141 0.14 -9.79 8.21
N ILE A 142 -0.54 -9.85 7.07
CA ILE A 142 0.09 -9.79 5.75
C ILE A 142 0.89 -8.49 5.61
N VAL A 143 0.30 -7.35 6.02
CA VAL A 143 0.97 -6.06 5.97
C VAL A 143 2.25 -6.04 6.81
N VAL A 144 2.22 -6.55 8.05
CA VAL A 144 3.43 -6.65 8.90
C VAL A 144 4.52 -7.52 8.26
N GLN A 145 4.16 -8.55 7.51
CA GLN A 145 5.15 -9.37 6.81
C GLN A 145 5.79 -8.60 5.65
N THR A 146 5.01 -7.78 4.94
CA THR A 146 5.49 -7.02 3.77
C THR A 146 6.38 -5.83 4.14
N THR A 147 6.25 -5.27 5.34
CA THR A 147 7.01 -4.08 5.77
C THR A 147 8.51 -4.30 5.80
N LYS A 148 8.97 -5.54 6.03
CA LYS A 148 10.40 -5.90 6.05
C LYS A 148 11.13 -5.52 4.76
N SER A 149 10.44 -5.52 3.63
CA SER A 149 11.02 -5.22 2.32
C SER A 149 11.24 -3.73 2.04
N VAL A 150 10.71 -2.85 2.90
CA VAL A 150 10.71 -1.40 2.70
C VAL A 150 11.17 -0.63 3.94
N LEU A 151 11.98 -1.25 4.78
CA LEU A 151 12.66 -0.57 5.88
C LEU A 151 13.69 0.42 5.33
N PRO A 152 13.90 1.59 5.98
CA PRO A 152 13.27 2.05 7.23
C PRO A 152 11.93 2.78 7.04
N TRP A 153 11.45 2.96 5.81
CA TRP A 153 10.27 3.78 5.50
C TRP A 153 9.01 3.35 6.25
N SER A 154 8.74 2.04 6.32
CA SER A 154 7.54 1.55 7.01
C SER A 154 7.51 1.84 8.52
N GLU A 155 8.68 1.95 9.16
CA GLU A 155 8.78 2.29 10.58
C GLU A 155 8.56 3.78 10.81
N ASN A 156 9.18 4.63 9.99
CA ASN A 156 9.01 6.07 10.04
C ASN A 156 7.54 6.48 9.81
N LEU A 157 6.84 5.77 8.93
CA LEU A 157 5.42 5.95 8.65
C LEU A 157 4.49 5.30 9.69
N LYS A 158 5.04 4.66 10.73
CA LYS A 158 4.31 4.01 11.84
C LYS A 158 3.28 2.97 11.39
N ILE A 159 3.46 2.38 10.21
CA ILE A 159 2.54 1.36 9.65
C ILE A 159 2.58 0.10 10.51
N VAL A 160 3.79 -0.32 10.91
CA VAL A 160 4.01 -1.53 11.72
C VAL A 160 3.32 -1.42 13.08
N GLY A 161 3.48 -0.30 13.79
CA GLY A 161 2.83 -0.06 15.08
C GLY A 161 1.30 -0.13 14.98
N ARG A 162 0.72 0.54 13.97
CA ARG A 162 -0.73 0.52 13.73
C ARG A 162 -1.26 -0.89 13.43
N CYS A 163 -0.50 -1.71 12.71
CA CYS A 163 -0.85 -3.11 12.52
C CYS A 163 -0.81 -3.91 13.83
N ILE A 164 0.20 -3.72 14.66
CA ILE A 164 0.32 -4.39 15.96
C ILE A 164 -0.86 -4.01 16.84
N ASP A 165 -1.18 -2.73 16.96
CA ASP A 165 -2.35 -2.24 17.72
C ASP A 165 -3.65 -2.81 17.18
N SER A 166 -3.78 -2.90 15.85
CA SER A 166 -4.92 -3.50 15.17
C SER A 166 -5.08 -5.00 15.46
N ILE A 167 -3.98 -5.73 15.58
CA ILE A 167 -3.98 -7.16 15.91
C ILE A 167 -4.31 -7.33 17.40
N ALA A 168 -3.60 -6.61 18.28
CA ALA A 168 -3.79 -6.66 19.73
C ALA A 168 -5.23 -6.31 20.14
N SER A 169 -5.81 -5.26 19.55
CA SER A 169 -7.19 -4.85 19.82
C SER A 169 -8.22 -5.91 19.42
N LYS A 170 -7.94 -6.76 18.42
CA LYS A 170 -8.84 -7.83 17.98
C LYS A 170 -8.67 -9.12 18.78
N THR A 171 -7.44 -9.43 19.21
CA THR A 171 -7.19 -10.61 20.06
C THR A 171 -7.78 -10.45 21.46
N SER A 172 -7.92 -9.21 21.92
CA SER A 172 -8.50 -8.88 23.22
C SER A 172 -10.03 -8.70 23.20
N MET A 173 -10.70 -9.02 22.08
CA MET A 173 -12.17 -8.94 22.00
C MET A 173 -12.81 -10.16 22.66
N ASP A 174 -13.89 -9.93 23.42
CA ASP A 174 -14.72 -11.02 23.96
C ASP A 174 -15.15 -11.96 22.83
N LEU A 175 -14.96 -13.26 23.06
CA LEU A 175 -15.21 -14.29 22.06
C LEU A 175 -16.67 -14.30 21.58
N GLU A 176 -17.61 -13.83 22.40
CA GLU A 176 -19.04 -13.70 22.09
C GLU A 176 -19.35 -12.61 21.05
N LYS A 177 -18.47 -11.62 20.89
CA LYS A 177 -18.65 -10.48 19.97
C LYS A 177 -17.96 -10.72 18.61
N VAL A 178 -17.29 -11.86 18.43
CA VAL A 178 -16.54 -12.15 17.21
C VAL A 178 -17.36 -13.08 16.29
N THR A 179 -17.85 -12.53 15.19
CA THR A 179 -18.43 -13.33 14.09
C THR A 179 -17.33 -14.02 13.30
N TRP A 180 -16.96 -15.23 13.70
CA TRP A 180 -16.01 -16.07 12.98
C TRP A 180 -16.66 -16.64 11.71
N SER A 181 -16.07 -16.38 10.54
CA SER A 181 -16.50 -16.98 9.26
C SER A 181 -16.07 -18.45 9.11
N TYR A 182 -15.24 -18.94 10.04
CA TYR A 182 -14.73 -20.29 10.08
C TYR A 182 -15.15 -20.89 11.42
N THR A 183 -16.18 -21.71 11.39
CA THR A 183 -16.66 -22.48 12.53
C THR A 183 -15.56 -23.40 13.04
N CYS A 184 -14.76 -22.95 14.00
CA CYS A 184 -14.07 -23.87 14.90
C CYS A 184 -15.01 -24.11 16.08
N ASN A 185 -15.87 -25.12 15.94
CA ASN A 185 -16.63 -25.74 17.03
C ASN A 185 -15.66 -26.42 18.02
N TRP A 186 -14.88 -25.64 18.74
CA TRP A 186 -14.20 -26.15 19.94
C TRP A 186 -15.19 -25.92 21.09
N LYS A 187 -15.95 -26.97 21.37
CA LYS A 187 -16.93 -27.11 22.47
C LYS A 187 -16.73 -26.09 23.61
N LEU A 188 -17.45 -24.99 23.56
CA LEU A 188 -17.74 -24.14 24.72
C LEU A 188 -18.84 -24.73 25.62
N SER A 189 -19.35 -25.92 25.31
CA SER A 189 -20.39 -26.57 26.14
C SER A 189 -19.86 -27.47 27.27
N ALA A 190 -18.57 -27.40 27.64
CA ALA A 190 -17.99 -28.36 28.58
C ALA A 190 -17.41 -27.77 29.89
N ARG A 191 -17.39 -26.46 30.12
CA ARG A 191 -16.83 -25.89 31.36
C ARG A 191 -17.78 -25.16 32.30
N ASP A 192 -19.00 -24.85 31.90
CA ASP A 192 -19.96 -24.17 32.80
C ASP A 192 -20.90 -25.10 33.56
N LYS A 193 -20.75 -26.42 33.44
CA LYS A 193 -21.54 -27.41 34.22
C LYS A 193 -20.84 -27.99 35.44
N MET A 194 -19.58 -27.65 35.73
CA MET A 194 -18.87 -28.24 36.90
C MET A 194 -18.79 -27.32 38.12
N ILE A 195 -19.35 -26.10 38.09
CA ILE A 195 -19.28 -25.18 39.23
C ILE A 195 -20.59 -25.13 40.04
N ASN A 196 -21.72 -25.62 39.50
CA ASN A 196 -23.02 -25.39 40.15
C ASN A 196 -23.71 -26.62 40.79
N ASP A 197 -23.06 -27.78 40.87
CA ASP A 197 -23.69 -29.01 41.40
C ASP A 197 -22.97 -29.62 42.63
N GLY A 198 -22.19 -28.81 43.34
CA GLY A 198 -21.32 -29.27 44.44
C GLY A 198 -21.59 -28.64 45.80
N LEU A 199 -22.83 -28.32 46.18
CA LEU A 199 -23.17 -27.85 47.53
C LEU A 199 -24.58 -28.32 47.95
N LYS A 200 -24.71 -29.61 48.21
CA LYS A 200 -25.75 -30.16 49.10
C LYS A 200 -25.13 -31.25 49.97
N PHE A 201 -24.59 -30.85 51.12
CA PHE A 201 -24.58 -31.72 52.29
C PHE A 201 -25.88 -31.48 53.05
N ARG A 202 -26.64 -32.55 53.22
CA ARG A 202 -27.94 -32.63 53.88
C ARG A 202 -27.70 -33.23 55.26
N GLU A 203 -28.18 -32.52 56.29
CA GLU A 203 -28.47 -32.88 57.69
C GLU A 203 -27.45 -33.74 58.47
#